data_AF-A0A9X9XJT6-F1
#
_entry.id   AF-A0A9X9XJT6-F1
#
_cell.length_a   1.000
_cell.length_b   1.000
_cell.length_c   1.000
_cell.angle_alpha   90.00
_cell.angle_beta   90.00
_cell.angle_gamma   90.00
#
_symmetry.space_group_name_H-M   'P 1'
#
loop_
_entity.id
_entity.type
_entity.pdbx_description
1 polymer ?
#
loop_
_entity_poly.entity_id
_entity_poly.type
_entity_poly.pdbx_seq_one_letter_code
_entity_poly.pdbx_strand_id
1 'polypeptide(L)'
;MVPHARFLELLQDIEPSATTKANAASAHRALRDHLWADSEFKALMVTDFLSGSYKRDTAIRPRKVDGVVTRPDVDTIVVTNHQPTDDPKGVVDALFWAVRRGYSDIRRQARSVGIVTPLSYRGSRRAVWRGR
;
A
#
# COMPACT_ATOMS: atom_id res chain seq x y z
N MET A 1 -13.93 38.26 1.85
CA MET A 1 -13.46 36.86 2.02
C MET A 1 -12.48 36.86 3.18
N VAL A 2 -12.76 36.13 4.28
CA VAL A 2 -12.00 36.22 5.53
C VAL A 2 -10.86 35.19 5.51
N PRO A 3 -9.62 35.51 5.92
CA PRO A 3 -8.46 34.60 5.84
C PRO A 3 -8.72 33.20 6.44
N HIS A 4 -9.47 33.12 7.53
CA HIS A 4 -9.83 31.86 8.18
C HIS A 4 -10.57 30.88 7.23
N ALA A 5 -11.54 31.38 6.45
CA ALA A 5 -12.28 30.54 5.50
C ALA A 5 -11.37 29.98 4.40
N ARG A 6 -10.37 30.76 3.94
CA ARG A 6 -9.38 30.30 2.95
C ARG A 6 -8.49 29.18 3.50
N PHE A 7 -8.12 29.24 4.78
CA PHE A 7 -7.34 28.16 5.40
C PHE A 7 -8.17 26.87 5.56
N LEU A 8 -9.45 26.98 5.90
CA LEU A 8 -10.33 25.80 5.98
C LEU A 8 -10.54 25.14 4.61
N GLU A 9 -10.74 25.94 3.57
CA GLU A 9 -10.82 25.44 2.18
C GLU A 9 -9.52 24.72 1.78
N LEU A 10 -8.36 25.32 2.10
CA LEU A 10 -7.06 24.70 1.84
C LEU A 10 -6.90 23.37 2.57
N LEU A 11 -7.27 23.29 3.86
CA LEU A 11 -7.20 22.06 4.64
C LEU A 11 -8.05 20.94 4.00
N GLN A 12 -9.29 21.26 3.62
CA GLN A 12 -10.17 20.32 2.92
C GLN A 12 -9.57 19.84 1.59
N ASP A 13 -8.87 20.71 0.87
CA ASP A 13 -8.30 20.39 -0.43
C ASP A 13 -7.01 19.55 -0.35
N ILE A 14 -6.20 19.72 0.69
CA ILE A 14 -4.97 18.95 0.87
C ILE A 14 -5.18 17.60 1.53
N GLU A 15 -6.32 17.37 2.20
CA GLU A 15 -6.59 16.10 2.85
C GLU A 15 -7.04 15.01 1.86
N PRO A 16 -6.62 13.74 2.07
CA PRO A 16 -7.11 12.63 1.27
C PRO A 16 -8.62 12.46 1.41
N SER A 17 -9.30 12.39 0.27
CA SER A 17 -10.75 12.16 0.25
C SER A 17 -11.14 10.82 0.88
N ALA A 18 -12.40 10.68 1.30
CA ALA A 18 -12.94 9.41 1.83
C ALA A 18 -12.68 8.22 0.90
N THR A 19 -12.85 8.39 -0.41
CA THR A 19 -12.56 7.35 -1.42
C THR A 19 -11.07 7.00 -1.45
N THR A 20 -10.18 7.98 -1.29
CA THR A 20 -8.73 7.75 -1.23
C THR A 20 -8.37 6.93 0.00
N LYS A 21 -8.90 7.30 1.17
CA LYS A 21 -8.73 6.56 2.42
C LYS A 21 -9.27 5.13 2.32
N ALA A 22 -10.44 4.93 1.71
CA ALA A 22 -11.04 3.61 1.51
C ALA A 22 -10.21 2.71 0.57
N ASN A 23 -9.68 3.26 -0.53
CA ASN A 23 -8.83 2.53 -1.45
C ASN A 23 -7.49 2.16 -0.80
N ALA A 24 -6.87 3.09 -0.06
CA ALA A 24 -5.66 2.82 0.73
C ALA A 24 -5.91 1.71 1.75
N ALA A 25 -7.04 1.77 2.47
CA ALA A 25 -7.46 0.75 3.42
C ALA A 25 -7.63 -0.63 2.79
N SER A 26 -8.29 -0.68 1.63
CA SER A 26 -8.46 -1.93 0.87
C SER A 26 -7.11 -2.48 0.39
N ALA A 27 -6.24 -1.63 -0.12
CA ALA A 27 -4.95 -2.02 -0.68
C ALA A 27 -4.02 -2.62 0.39
N HIS A 28 -3.85 -1.93 1.53
CA HIS A 28 -2.96 -2.44 2.57
C HIS A 28 -3.51 -3.69 3.26
N ARG A 29 -4.85 -3.85 3.38
CA ARG A 29 -5.44 -5.09 3.90
C ARG A 29 -5.16 -6.26 2.97
N ALA A 30 -5.40 -6.09 1.67
CA ALA A 30 -5.12 -7.13 0.69
C ALA A 30 -3.64 -7.54 0.68
N LEU A 31 -2.71 -6.58 0.80
CA LEU A 31 -1.28 -6.88 0.90
C LEU A 31 -0.97 -7.70 2.15
N ARG A 32 -1.49 -7.29 3.31
CA ARG A 32 -1.27 -8.00 4.58
C ARG A 32 -1.83 -9.41 4.52
N ASP A 33 -3.06 -9.57 4.03
CA ASP A 33 -3.70 -10.87 3.88
C ASP A 33 -2.90 -11.79 2.95
N HIS A 34 -2.38 -11.25 1.84
CA HIS A 34 -1.49 -11.97 0.91
C HIS A 34 -0.23 -12.47 1.60
N LEU A 35 0.48 -11.60 2.35
CA LEU A 35 1.71 -11.99 3.05
C LEU A 35 1.45 -13.03 4.15
N TRP A 36 0.34 -12.93 4.88
CA TRP A 36 -0.03 -13.90 5.92
C TRP A 36 -0.56 -15.23 5.37
N ALA A 37 -0.99 -15.27 4.10
CA ALA A 37 -1.41 -16.48 3.40
C ALA A 37 -0.22 -17.20 2.72
N ASP A 38 0.87 -16.49 2.46
CA ASP A 38 2.08 -17.03 1.85
C ASP A 38 2.81 -17.96 2.81
N SER A 39 2.80 -19.27 2.54
CA SER A 39 3.35 -20.27 3.48
C SER A 39 4.83 -20.12 3.77
N GLU A 40 5.62 -19.70 2.78
CA GLU A 40 7.07 -19.51 2.94
C GLU A 40 7.36 -18.26 3.76
N PHE A 41 6.72 -17.14 3.43
CA PHE A 41 7.00 -15.87 4.08
C PHE A 41 6.35 -15.77 5.46
N LYS A 42 5.19 -16.39 5.67
CA LYS A 42 4.53 -16.49 6.97
C LYS A 42 5.43 -17.11 8.04
N ALA A 43 6.29 -18.06 7.68
CA ALA A 43 7.24 -18.66 8.61
C ALA A 43 8.29 -17.66 9.14
N LEU A 44 8.52 -16.56 8.40
CA LEU A 44 9.40 -15.47 8.80
C LEU A 44 8.66 -14.35 9.55
N MET A 45 7.35 -14.19 9.31
CA MET A 45 6.55 -13.08 9.88
C MET A 45 6.22 -13.28 11.36
N VAL A 46 6.45 -12.23 12.14
CA VAL A 46 6.04 -12.14 13.56
C VAL A 46 4.78 -11.30 13.70
N THR A 47 4.76 -10.11 13.09
CA THR A 47 3.61 -9.20 13.10
C THR A 47 3.74 -8.19 11.96
N ASP A 48 2.73 -7.35 11.78
CA ASP A 48 2.77 -6.27 10.82
C ASP A 48 1.87 -5.09 11.24
N PHE A 49 2.26 -3.86 10.88
CA PHE A 49 1.52 -2.65 11.24
C PHE A 49 1.72 -1.52 10.24
N LEU A 50 0.77 -0.57 10.24
CA LEU A 50 0.85 0.63 9.41
C LEU A 50 1.75 1.68 10.06
N SER A 51 2.52 2.40 9.23
CA SER A 51 3.38 3.50 9.64
C SER A 51 3.22 4.69 8.68
N GLY A 52 4.15 5.64 8.76
CA GLY A 52 4.28 6.70 7.78
C GLY A 52 3.25 7.83 7.92
N SER A 53 3.12 8.60 6.84
CA SER A 53 2.20 9.74 6.77
C SER A 53 0.73 9.29 6.81
N TYR A 54 0.42 8.16 6.19
CA TYR A 54 -0.93 7.58 6.20
C TYR A 54 -1.40 7.27 7.63
N LYS A 55 -0.56 6.64 8.46
CA LYS A 55 -0.95 6.29 9.84
C LYS A 55 -1.07 7.51 10.76
N ARG A 56 -0.35 8.60 10.46
CA ARG A 56 -0.33 9.84 11.27
C ARG A 56 -1.33 10.90 10.79
N ASP A 57 -2.19 10.57 9.81
CA ASP A 57 -3.11 11.51 9.17
C ASP A 57 -2.40 12.75 8.57
N THR A 58 -1.16 12.59 8.12
CA THR A 58 -0.38 13.64 7.43
C THR A 58 -0.14 13.35 5.95
N ALA A 59 -0.76 12.30 5.42
CA ALA A 59 -0.75 12.02 3.99
C ALA A 59 -1.49 13.13 3.23
N ILE A 60 -0.92 13.60 2.12
CA ILE A 60 -1.53 14.64 1.28
C ILE A 60 -2.36 13.98 0.17
N ARG A 61 -3.47 14.63 -0.21
CA ARG A 61 -4.36 14.22 -1.29
C ARG A 61 -3.58 13.92 -2.57
N PRO A 62 -3.95 12.86 -3.32
CA PRO A 62 -3.37 12.60 -4.63
C PRO A 62 -3.43 13.83 -5.54
N ARG A 63 -2.31 14.14 -6.21
CA ARG A 63 -2.24 15.23 -7.19
C ARG A 63 -1.98 14.66 -8.57
N LYS A 64 -2.59 15.29 -9.58
CA LYS A 64 -2.27 15.02 -10.98
C LYS A 64 -1.21 16.03 -11.42
N VAL A 65 -0.02 15.55 -11.76
CA VAL A 65 1.10 16.35 -12.28
C VAL A 65 1.44 15.74 -13.64
N ASP A 66 1.41 16.53 -14.71
CA ASP A 66 1.76 16.11 -16.08
C ASP A 66 1.03 14.84 -16.55
N GLY A 67 -0.25 14.71 -16.21
CA GLY A 67 -1.06 13.54 -16.58
C GLY A 67 -0.96 12.36 -15.61
N VAL A 68 0.05 12.35 -14.74
CA VAL A 68 0.33 11.27 -13.77
C VAL A 68 -0.32 11.57 -12.43
N VAL A 69 -1.11 10.62 -11.91
CA VAL A 69 -1.72 10.72 -10.58
C VAL A 69 -0.76 10.17 -9.54
N THR A 70 -0.10 11.05 -8.80
CA THR A 70 0.73 10.67 -7.64
C THR A 70 -0.19 10.45 -6.45
N ARG A 71 -0.17 9.24 -5.91
CA ARG A 71 -0.97 8.84 -4.74
C ARG A 71 -0.11 8.90 -3.48
N PRO A 72 -0.71 9.09 -2.30
CA PRO A 72 0.03 8.94 -1.05
C PRO A 72 0.49 7.49 -0.89
N ASP A 73 1.73 7.32 -0.46
CA ASP A 73 2.27 6.03 -0.10
C ASP A 73 1.63 5.52 1.20
N VAL A 74 1.44 4.21 1.29
CA VAL A 74 0.94 3.52 2.49
C VAL A 74 2.04 2.62 3.00
N ASP A 75 2.72 3.05 4.07
CA ASP A 75 3.80 2.29 4.67
C ASP A 75 3.26 1.16 5.54
N THR A 76 3.55 -0.08 5.15
CA THR A 76 3.28 -1.28 5.96
C THR A 76 4.63 -1.85 6.43
N ILE A 77 4.84 -1.87 7.74
CA ILE A 77 6.02 -2.47 8.35
C ILE A 77 5.72 -3.94 8.62
N VAL A 78 6.58 -4.81 8.10
CA VAL A 78 6.56 -6.25 8.39
C VAL A 78 7.66 -6.55 9.39
N VAL A 79 7.29 -7.07 10.55
CA VAL A 79 8.24 -7.55 11.55
C VAL A 79 8.48 -9.02 11.28
N THR A 80 9.75 -9.39 11.17
CA THR A 80 10.19 -10.76 10.90
C THR A 80 11.03 -11.28 12.06
N ASN A 81 11.31 -12.58 12.05
CA ASN A 81 12.23 -13.24 12.97
C ASN A 81 13.69 -13.21 12.51
N HIS A 82 14.03 -12.39 11.51
CA HIS A 82 15.40 -12.13 11.08
C HIS A 82 16.24 -11.51 12.19
N GLN A 83 17.53 -11.84 12.21
CA GLN A 83 18.48 -11.33 13.19
C GLN A 83 19.21 -10.08 12.67
N PRO A 84 19.72 -9.20 13.54
CA PRO A 84 20.51 -8.03 13.13
C PRO A 84 21.77 -8.36 12.33
N THR A 85 22.23 -9.62 12.41
CA THR A 85 23.39 -10.14 11.68
C THR A 85 23.04 -10.70 10.31
N ASP A 86 21.75 -10.88 9.99
CA ASP A 86 21.31 -11.38 8.68
C ASP A 86 21.63 -10.36 7.59
N ASP A 87 21.93 -10.84 6.38
CA ASP A 87 22.18 -9.98 5.23
C ASP A 87 20.92 -9.14 4.92
N PRO A 88 20.99 -7.80 5.00
CA PRO A 88 19.84 -6.93 4.73
C PRO A 88 19.26 -7.13 3.33
N LYS A 89 20.10 -7.48 2.34
CA LYS A 89 19.62 -7.76 0.99
C LYS A 89 18.79 -9.05 0.96
N GLY A 90 19.22 -10.10 1.67
CA GLY A 90 18.44 -11.33 1.84
C GLY A 90 17.05 -11.08 2.44
N VAL A 91 16.96 -10.21 3.45
CA VAL A 91 15.67 -9.82 4.08
C VAL A 91 14.75 -9.13 3.06
N VAL A 92 15.26 -8.15 2.31
CA VAL A 92 14.48 -7.45 1.28
C VAL A 92 14.10 -8.39 0.14
N ASP A 93 14.97 -9.33 -0.24
CA ASP A 93 14.70 -10.32 -1.29
C ASP A 93 13.58 -11.29 -0.88
N ALA A 94 13.56 -11.75 0.37
CA ALA A 94 12.49 -12.58 0.90
C ALA A 94 11.13 -11.87 0.79
N LEU A 95 11.06 -10.61 1.24
CA LEU A 95 9.86 -9.79 1.10
C LEU A 95 9.49 -9.58 -0.38
N PHE A 96 10.46 -9.30 -1.25
CA PHE A 96 10.22 -9.09 -2.67
C PHE A 96 9.57 -10.31 -3.32
N TRP A 97 10.08 -11.51 -3.05
CA TRP A 97 9.53 -12.73 -3.63
C TRP A 97 8.14 -13.08 -3.08
N ALA A 98 7.91 -12.86 -1.79
CA ALA A 98 6.58 -13.00 -1.19
C ALA A 98 5.55 -12.09 -1.88
N VAL A 99 5.89 -10.81 -2.05
CA VAL A 99 5.03 -9.85 -2.76
C VAL A 99 4.88 -10.23 -4.24
N ARG A 100 5.95 -10.66 -4.91
CA ARG A 100 5.94 -11.03 -6.33
C ARG A 100 4.95 -12.14 -6.67
N ARG A 101 4.64 -13.03 -5.72
CA ARG A 101 3.66 -14.11 -5.91
C ARG A 101 2.21 -13.61 -6.03
N GLY A 102 1.90 -12.41 -5.55
CA GLY A 102 0.55 -11.82 -5.64
C GLY A 102 0.46 -10.55 -6.50
N TYR A 103 1.60 -9.92 -6.80
CA TYR A 103 1.64 -8.60 -7.42
C TYR A 103 2.59 -8.54 -8.61
N SER A 104 2.09 -7.99 -9.72
CA SER A 104 2.84 -7.89 -10.98
C SER A 104 3.69 -6.62 -11.08
N ASP A 105 3.18 -5.49 -10.60
CA ASP A 105 3.84 -4.18 -10.66
C ASP A 105 4.49 -3.87 -9.31
N ILE A 106 5.75 -4.30 -9.19
CA ILE A 106 6.53 -4.20 -7.96
C ILE A 106 7.92 -3.66 -8.26
N ARG A 107 8.45 -2.86 -7.34
CA ARG A 107 9.78 -2.26 -7.44
C ARG A 107 10.58 -2.57 -6.18
N ARG A 108 11.69 -3.28 -6.34
CA ARG A 108 12.66 -3.46 -5.24
C ARG A 108 13.31 -2.11 -4.93
N GLN A 109 13.46 -1.81 -3.65
CA GLN A 109 14.14 -0.61 -3.14
C GLN A 109 15.17 -1.05 -2.10
N ALA A 110 16.02 -0.12 -1.65
CA ALA A 110 17.10 -0.45 -0.71
C ALA A 110 16.61 -1.01 0.64
N ARG A 111 15.41 -0.62 1.09
CA ARG A 111 14.86 -0.95 2.42
C ARG A 111 13.39 -1.38 2.39
N SER A 112 12.85 -1.64 1.21
CA SER A 112 11.42 -1.78 0.99
C SER A 112 11.12 -2.40 -0.38
N VAL A 113 9.87 -2.84 -0.54
CA VAL A 113 9.33 -3.27 -1.82
C VAL A 113 8.14 -2.38 -2.11
N GLY A 114 8.26 -1.55 -3.15
CA GLY A 114 7.16 -0.72 -3.62
C GLY A 114 6.19 -1.57 -4.44
N ILE A 115 4.89 -1.34 -4.26
CA ILE A 115 3.84 -1.98 -5.04
C ILE A 115 2.92 -0.92 -5.63
N VAL A 116 2.47 -1.14 -6.87
CA VAL A 116 1.40 -0.35 -7.44
C VAL A 116 0.14 -1.21 -7.44
N THR A 117 -0.85 -0.79 -6.65
CA THR A 117 -2.15 -1.45 -6.65
C THR A 117 -3.07 -0.78 -7.69
N PRO A 118 -3.71 -1.54 -8.59
CA PRO A 118 -4.80 -1.01 -9.38
C PRO A 118 -5.88 -0.52 -8.42
N LEU A 119 -6.62 0.54 -8.80
CA LEU A 119 -7.79 0.93 -8.02
C LEU A 119 -8.67 -0.30 -7.87
N SER A 120 -9.06 -0.64 -6.65
CA SER A 120 -10.06 -1.67 -6.41
C SER A 120 -11.32 -1.26 -7.15
N TYR A 121 -11.51 -1.79 -8.36
CA TYR A 121 -12.73 -1.61 -9.13
C TYR A 121 -13.81 -2.41 -8.40
N ARG A 122 -14.60 -1.75 -7.55
CA ARG A 122 -15.84 -2.32 -7.04
C ARG A 122 -16.81 -2.44 -8.21
N GLY A 123 -16.76 -3.55 -8.94
CA GLY A 123 -17.81 -3.91 -9.88
C GLY A 123 -17.39 -4.78 -11.06
N SER A 124 -17.16 -6.08 -10.86
CA SER A 124 -17.61 -7.13 -11.79
C SER A 124 -17.25 -8.50 -11.24
N ARG A 125 -18.12 -9.06 -10.40
CA ARG A 125 -18.32 -10.51 -10.42
C ARG A 125 -19.26 -10.78 -11.59
N ARG A 126 -18.72 -10.93 -12.81
CA ARG A 126 -19.40 -11.65 -13.88
C ARG A 126 -18.57 -12.88 -14.19
N ALA A 127 -18.78 -13.93 -13.41
CA ALA A 127 -18.61 -15.27 -13.92
C ALA A 127 -19.66 -15.45 -15.02
N VAL A 128 -19.26 -15.30 -16.28
CA VAL A 128 -20.05 -15.79 -17.41
C VAL A 128 -19.41 -17.11 -17.79
N TRP A 129 -20.00 -18.21 -17.30
CA TRP A 129 -19.77 -19.53 -17.84
C TRP A 129 -20.33 -19.56 -19.27
N ARG A 130 -19.48 -19.82 -20.26
CA ARG A 130 -19.91 -20.26 -21.59
C ARG A 130 -19.25 -21.61 -21.84
N GLY A 131 -20.06 -22.66 -21.66
CA GLY A 131 -19.69 -24.01 -22.05
C GLY A 131 -19.46 -24.12 -23.56
N ARG A 132 -18.67 -25.14 -23.90
CA ARG A 132 -18.85 -25.94 -25.10
C ARG A 132 -18.88 -27.39 -24.66
#